data_AF-A0A7Y4Z4I6-F1
#
_entry.id   AF-A0A7Y4Z4I6-F1
#
_cell.length_a   1.000
_cell.length_b   1.000
_cell.length_c   1.000
_cell.angle_alpha   90.00
_cell.angle_beta   90.00
_cell.angle_gamma   90.00
#
_symmetry.space_group_name_H-M   'P 1'
#
loop_
_entity.id
_entity.type
_entity.pdbx_description
1 polymer ?
#
loop_
_entity_poly.entity_id
_entity_poly.type
_entity_poly.pdbx_seq_one_letter_code
_entity_poly.pdbx_strand_id
1 'polypeptide(L)' 'MSKPSKVFSRKRIYEFLWGKNCKVGGRTIDVYISKIRQEIGLGYIKTTKGIGYQLE' A
#
# COMPACT_ATOMS: atom_id res chain seq x y z
N MET A 1 -5.70 18.05 16.59
CA MET A 1 -4.73 17.05 16.09
C MET A 1 -5.42 15.69 16.01
N SER A 2 -5.69 15.18 14.82
CA SER A 2 -6.06 13.76 14.61
C SER A 2 -6.26 13.52 13.11
N LYS A 3 -5.17 13.28 12.40
CA LYS A 3 -5.23 12.41 11.23
C LYS A 3 -4.83 11.04 11.75
N PRO A 4 -5.75 10.07 11.88
CA PRO A 4 -5.34 8.71 12.18
C PRO A 4 -4.49 8.27 10.99
N SER A 5 -3.18 8.28 11.16
CA SER A 5 -2.21 7.74 10.22
C SER A 5 -2.55 6.27 9.98
N LYS A 6 -3.45 6.03 9.02
CA LYS A 6 -4.03 4.72 8.78
C LYS A 6 -2.98 3.92 8.03
N VAL A 7 -2.32 3.03 8.75
CA VAL A 7 -1.35 2.12 8.15
C VAL A 7 -2.11 0.99 7.48
N PHE A 8 -1.87 0.84 6.20
CA PHE A 8 -2.40 -0.24 5.38
C PHE A 8 -1.35 -1.33 5.25
N SER A 9 -1.61 -2.47 5.88
CA SER A 9 -0.77 -3.65 5.71
C SER A 9 -0.82 -4.15 4.27
N ARG A 10 0.29 -4.72 3.80
CA ARG A 10 0.39 -5.32 2.46
C ARG A 10 -0.77 -6.26 2.17
N LYS A 11 -1.11 -7.14 3.12
CA LYS A 11 -2.22 -8.09 3.02
C LYS A 11 -3.58 -7.41 2.81
N ARG A 12 -3.84 -6.28 3.47
CA ARG A 12 -5.11 -5.56 3.35
C ARG A 12 -5.24 -4.88 1.99
N ILE A 13 -4.18 -4.24 1.51
CA ILE A 13 -4.13 -3.64 0.17
C ILE A 13 -4.35 -4.73 -0.87
N TYR A 14 -3.74 -5.87 -0.65
CA TYR A 14 -3.85 -7.02 -1.52
C TYR A 14 -5.27 -7.58 -1.61
N GLU A 15 -5.90 -7.85 -0.46
CA GLU A 15 -7.29 -8.32 -0.39
C GLU A 15 -8.26 -7.31 -1.02
N PHE A 16 -7.98 -6.01 -0.91
CA PHE A 16 -8.81 -4.95 -1.49
C PHE A 16 -8.69 -4.86 -3.02
N LEU A 17 -7.48 -4.99 -3.57
CA LEU A 17 -7.24 -4.87 -5.02
C LEU A 17 -7.57 -6.15 -5.80
N TRP A 18 -7.18 -7.30 -5.29
CA TRP A 18 -7.29 -8.58 -6.00
C TRP A 18 -8.39 -9.50 -5.46
N GLY A 19 -9.01 -9.18 -4.33
CA GLY A 19 -10.04 -10.00 -3.70
C GLY A 19 -9.49 -11.25 -3.00
N LYS A 20 -10.36 -11.93 -2.24
CA LYS A 20 -10.02 -13.09 -1.39
C LYS A 20 -9.38 -14.30 -2.11
N ASN A 21 -9.41 -14.35 -3.44
CA ASN A 21 -9.06 -15.55 -4.21
C ASN A 21 -7.73 -15.47 -4.96
N CYS A 22 -6.99 -14.38 -4.82
CA CYS A 22 -5.79 -14.18 -5.59
C CYS A 22 -4.56 -14.62 -4.76
N LYS A 23 -3.68 -15.45 -5.33
CA LYS A 23 -2.42 -15.93 -4.71
C LYS A 23 -1.25 -15.22 -5.38
N VAL A 24 -1.09 -13.93 -5.16
CA VAL A 24 0.03 -13.16 -5.69
C VAL A 24 0.95 -12.80 -4.53
N GLY A 25 2.24 -13.12 -4.68
CA GLY A 25 3.25 -12.88 -3.66
C GLY A 25 3.52 -11.40 -3.41
N GLY A 26 4.09 -11.07 -2.24
CA GLY A 26 4.24 -9.70 -1.74
C GLY A 26 4.97 -8.70 -2.67
N ARG A 27 5.71 -9.17 -3.68
CA ARG A 27 6.44 -8.32 -4.64
C ARG A 27 5.54 -7.53 -5.59
N THR A 28 4.32 -8.00 -5.86
CA THR A 28 3.41 -7.31 -6.81
C THR A 28 2.84 -6.02 -6.24
N ILE A 29 2.69 -5.95 -4.91
CA ILE A 29 2.20 -4.74 -4.23
C ILE A 29 3.21 -3.60 -4.38
N ASP A 30 4.51 -3.89 -4.26
CA ASP A 30 5.55 -2.87 -4.42
C ASP A 30 5.54 -2.25 -5.82
N VAL A 31 5.30 -3.06 -6.87
CA VAL A 31 5.17 -2.56 -8.26
C VAL A 31 3.96 -1.63 -8.39
N TYR A 32 2.81 -2.03 -7.85
CA TYR A 32 1.60 -1.21 -7.90
C TYR A 32 1.74 0.09 -7.12
N ILE A 33 2.29 0.04 -5.92
CA ILE A 33 2.57 1.23 -5.12
C ILE A 33 3.56 2.14 -5.84
N SER A 34 4.57 1.59 -6.52
CA SER A 34 5.49 2.37 -7.34
C SER A 34 4.80 3.07 -8.51
N LYS A 35 3.89 2.38 -9.21
CA LYS A 35 3.08 2.98 -10.30
C LYS A 35 2.19 4.09 -9.76
N ILE A 36 1.45 3.84 -8.67
CA ILE A 36 0.58 4.84 -8.07
C ILE A 36 1.39 6.08 -7.67
N ARG A 37 2.57 5.89 -7.05
CA ARG A 37 3.49 6.99 -6.70
C ARG A 37 3.99 7.79 -7.90
N GLN A 38 4.12 7.18 -9.08
CA GLN A 38 4.47 7.90 -10.29
C GLN A 38 3.31 8.79 -10.76
N GLU A 39 2.07 8.31 -10.63
CA GLU A 39 0.87 9.04 -11.08
C GLU A 39 0.47 10.17 -10.11
N ILE A 40 0.49 9.92 -8.80
CA ILE A 40 0.03 10.90 -7.79
C ILE A 40 1.17 11.64 -7.11
N GLY A 41 2.40 11.15 -7.21
CA GLY A 41 3.58 11.70 -6.54
C GLY A 41 4.04 10.92 -5.31
N LEU A 42 5.33 11.06 -4.98
CA LEU A 42 6.01 10.33 -3.90
C LEU A 42 5.62 10.77 -2.48
N GLY A 43 5.03 11.96 -2.33
CA GLY A 43 4.68 12.55 -1.02
C GLY A 43 3.47 11.91 -0.34
N TYR A 44 2.59 11.25 -1.09
CA TYR A 44 1.31 10.74 -0.58
C TYR A 44 1.40 9.37 0.08
N ILE A 45 2.36 8.53 -0.33
CA ILE A 45 2.48 7.15 0.16
C ILE A 45 3.83 6.96 0.84
N LYS A 46 3.83 6.85 2.17
CA LYS A 46 5.01 6.51 2.97
C LYS A 46 5.14 4.99 3.14
N THR A 47 6.35 4.45 2.98
CA THR A 47 6.62 3.04 3.27
C THR A 47 7.01 2.89 4.74
N THR A 48 6.28 2.07 5.49
CA THR A 48 6.64 1.69 6.86
C THR A 48 7.20 0.27 6.83
N LYS A 49 8.53 0.16 6.89
CA LYS A 49 9.25 -1.11 6.77
C LYS A 49 8.77 -2.09 7.86
N GLY A 50 8.37 -3.29 7.44
CA GLY A 50 7.84 -4.33 8.34
C GLY A 50 6.33 -4.28 8.61
N ILE A 51 5.65 -3.16 8.33
CA ILE A 51 4.21 -2.99 8.62
C ILE A 51 3.37 -2.86 7.34
N GLY A 52 3.78 -1.99 6.41
CA GLY A 52 3.01 -1.71 5.19
C GLY A 52 3.22 -0.31 4.65
N TYR A 53 2.14 0.33 4.22
CA TYR A 53 2.15 1.68 3.64
C TYR A 53 1.20 2.60 4.38
N GLN A 54 1.56 3.87 4.50
CA GLN A 54 0.76 4.90 5.14
C GLN A 54 0.45 6.00 4.12
N LEU A 55 -0.79 6.47 4.11
CA LEU A 55 -1.17 7.68 3.39
C LEU A 55 -0.93 8.91 4.27
N GLU A 56 -0.21 9.89 3.75
CA GLU A 56 0.11 11.17 4.41
C GLU A 56 -0.50 12.35 3.65
#